data_AF-A0A966Q5J2-F1
#
_entry.id   AF-A0A966Q5J2-F1
#
_cell.length_a   1.000
_cell.length_b   1.000
_cell.length_c   1.000
_cell.angle_alpha   90.00
_cell.angle_beta   90.00
_cell.angle_gamma   90.00
#
_symmetry.space_group_name_H-M   'P 1'
#
loop_
_entity.id
_entity.type
_entity.pdbx_description
1 polymer ?
#
loop_
_entity_poly.entity_id
_entity_poly.type
_entity_poly.pdbx_seq_one_letter_code
_entity_poly.pdbx_strand_id
1 'polypeptide(L)'
;MADYVFKTPTVREGPAGKHRLFYFYKLDRGISIAKSNGVYSQVRYVLDEAIDDYQEFYIGGHNHIVNDVTKAALIAGDVGVTEANFTAI
;
A
#
# COMPACT_ATOMS: atom_id res chain seq x y z
N MET A 1 15.80 16.51 -6.44
CA MET A 1 14.60 15.77 -5.98
C MET A 1 15.02 14.96 -4.76
N ALA A 2 14.20 14.97 -3.71
CA ALA A 2 14.42 14.11 -2.56
C ALA A 2 13.77 12.74 -2.83
N ASP A 3 14.41 11.70 -2.33
CA ASP A 3 13.88 10.34 -2.35
C ASP A 3 13.38 9.97 -0.95
N TYR A 4 12.32 9.16 -0.93
CA TYR A 4 11.63 8.74 0.28
C TYR A 4 11.44 7.24 0.28
N VAL A 5 11.60 6.63 1.45
CA VAL A 5 11.09 5.30 1.72
C VAL A 5 9.59 5.40 1.97
N PHE A 6 8.80 4.86 1.04
CA PHE A 6 7.35 4.74 1.13
C PHE A 6 6.94 3.40 1.74
N LYS A 7 6.15 3.46 2.81
CA LYS A 7 5.49 2.31 3.43
C LYS A 7 4.00 2.32 3.11
N THR A 8 3.53 1.29 2.41
CA THR A 8 2.11 1.15 2.04
C THR A 8 1.18 1.15 3.26
N PRO A 9 -0.07 1.64 3.13
CA PRO A 9 -1.03 1.62 4.22
C PRO A 9 -1.35 0.20 4.70
N THR A 10 -1.83 0.11 5.94
CA THR A 10 -2.27 -1.14 6.54
C THR A 10 -3.70 -1.04 7.03
N VAL A 11 -4.38 -2.17 7.09
CA VAL A 11 -5.71 -2.30 7.69
C VAL A 11 -5.73 -3.43 8.71
N ARG A 12 -6.39 -3.17 9.84
CA ARG A 12 -6.43 -4.10 10.97
C ARG A 12 -7.60 -5.06 10.83
N GLU A 13 -7.31 -6.30 10.43
CA GLU A 13 -8.33 -7.28 10.07
C GLU A 13 -8.17 -8.61 10.82
N GLY A 14 -9.29 -9.29 11.01
CA GLY A 14 -9.34 -10.62 11.61
C GLY A 14 -10.48 -11.45 11.01
N PRO A 15 -10.64 -12.71 11.44
CA PRO A 15 -9.89 -13.34 12.51
C PRO A 15 -8.45 -13.67 12.08
N ALA A 16 -7.49 -13.58 13.01
CA ALA A 16 -6.08 -13.89 12.72
C ALA A 16 -5.85 -15.38 12.39
N GLY A 17 -6.82 -16.24 12.68
CA GLY A 17 -6.80 -17.68 12.40
C GLY A 17 -8.18 -18.31 12.63
N LYS A 18 -8.32 -19.60 12.27
CA LYS A 18 -9.62 -20.31 12.32
C LYS A 18 -9.95 -20.97 13.66
N HIS A 19 -8.99 -21.02 14.61
CA HIS A 19 -9.25 -21.56 15.95
C HIS A 19 -9.92 -20.50 16.84
N ARG A 20 -10.78 -20.91 17.78
CA ARG A 20 -11.57 -20.02 18.65
C ARG A 20 -10.77 -18.90 19.33
N LEU A 21 -9.51 -19.17 19.68
CA LEU A 21 -8.63 -18.20 20.33
C LEU A 21 -8.23 -17.02 19.42
N PHE A 22 -8.26 -17.23 18.10
CA PHE A 22 -7.87 -16.22 17.12
C PHE A 22 -9.03 -15.39 16.58
N TYR A 23 -10.28 -15.68 16.99
CA TYR A 23 -11.45 -14.92 16.53
C TYR A 23 -11.47 -13.48 17.02
N PHE A 24 -10.91 -13.22 18.19
CA PHE A 24 -10.85 -11.88 18.79
C PHE A 24 -9.60 -11.10 18.38
N TYR A 25 -8.61 -11.79 17.79
CA TYR A 25 -7.33 -11.19 17.45
C TYR A 25 -7.32 -10.72 15.99
N LYS A 26 -6.83 -9.50 15.77
CA LYS A 26 -6.69 -8.87 14.45
C LYS A 26 -5.21 -8.57 14.19
N LEU A 27 -4.82 -8.72 12.93
CA LEU A 27 -3.48 -8.42 12.44
C LEU A 27 -3.54 -7.24 11.46
N ASP A 28 -2.48 -6.45 11.43
CA ASP A 28 -2.33 -5.43 10.41
C ASP A 28 -1.95 -6.11 9.09
N ARG A 29 -2.76 -5.88 8.05
CA ARG A 29 -2.55 -6.39 6.70
C ARG A 29 -2.13 -5.23 5.80
N GLY A 30 -1.04 -5.41 5.07
CA GLY A 30 -0.61 -4.45 4.05
C GLY A 30 -1.62 -4.37 2.91
N ILE A 31 -1.88 -3.15 2.45
CA ILE A 31 -2.71 -2.88 1.28
C ILE A 31 -1.78 -2.46 0.13
N SER A 32 -1.92 -3.08 -1.03
CA SER A 32 -1.18 -2.65 -2.21
C SER A 32 -1.81 -1.40 -2.80
N ILE A 33 -0.98 -0.50 -3.33
CA ILE A 33 -1.42 0.69 -4.06
C ILE A 33 -1.08 0.50 -5.52
N ALA A 34 -2.06 0.70 -6.39
CA ALA A 34 -1.88 0.54 -7.83
C ALA A 34 -2.37 1.78 -8.56
N LYS A 35 -1.69 2.13 -9.64
CA LYS A 35 -2.04 3.24 -10.52
C LYS A 35 -2.53 2.71 -11.85
N SER A 36 -3.74 3.10 -12.22
CA SER A 36 -4.30 2.80 -13.55
C SER A 36 -4.94 4.06 -14.10
N ASN A 37 -4.68 4.36 -15.38
CA ASN A 37 -5.19 5.55 -16.05
C ASN A 37 -4.94 6.86 -15.27
N GLY A 38 -3.80 6.96 -14.58
CA GLY A 38 -3.41 8.13 -13.79
C GLY A 38 -4.06 8.24 -12.41
N VAL A 39 -4.93 7.29 -12.03
CA VAL A 39 -5.63 7.28 -10.75
C VAL A 39 -5.05 6.20 -9.85
N TYR A 40 -4.74 6.56 -8.60
CA TYR A 40 -4.33 5.60 -7.58
C TYR A 40 -5.55 4.90 -6.97
N SER A 41 -5.41 3.62 -6.67
CA SER A 41 -6.43 2.80 -6.01
C SER A 41 -5.79 1.81 -5.03
N GLN A 42 -6.56 1.39 -4.03
CA GLN A 42 -6.20 0.31 -3.14
C GLN A 42 -6.61 -1.03 -3.76
N VAL A 43 -5.68 -1.98 -3.84
CA VAL A 43 -5.95 -3.30 -4.42
C VAL A 43 -5.43 -4.41 -3.52
N ARG A 44 -6.08 -5.57 -3.60
CA ARG A 44 -5.79 -6.75 -2.77
C ARG A 44 -5.94 -8.02 -3.59
N TYR A 45 -5.13 -9.03 -3.27
CA TYR A 45 -5.19 -10.36 -3.90
C TYR A 45 -5.10 -10.30 -5.43
N VAL A 46 -4.25 -9.39 -5.94
CA VAL A 46 -3.98 -9.27 -7.37
C VAL A 46 -3.17 -10.49 -7.80
N LEU A 47 -3.49 -11.02 -8.98
CA LEU A 47 -2.70 -12.06 -9.61
C LEU A 47 -1.38 -11.47 -10.12
N ASP A 48 -0.29 -12.22 -10.05
CA ASP A 48 1.03 -11.72 -10.43
C ASP A 48 1.04 -11.23 -11.89
N GLU A 49 0.32 -11.90 -12.80
CA GLU A 49 0.25 -11.51 -14.21
C GLU A 49 -0.49 -10.18 -14.44
N ALA A 50 -1.42 -9.83 -13.54
CA ALA A 50 -2.19 -8.58 -13.64
C ALA A 50 -1.42 -7.38 -13.08
N ILE A 51 -0.28 -7.59 -12.40
CA ILE A 51 0.56 -6.51 -11.88
C ILE A 51 1.16 -5.70 -13.03
N ASP A 52 1.52 -6.37 -14.12
CA ASP A 52 2.18 -5.77 -15.28
C ASP A 52 1.27 -4.80 -16.06
N ASP A 53 -0.05 -4.87 -15.86
CA ASP A 53 -1.02 -3.96 -16.50
C ASP A 53 -1.12 -2.59 -15.80
N TYR A 54 -0.60 -2.47 -14.57
CA TYR A 54 -0.60 -1.21 -13.84
C TYR A 54 0.56 -0.31 -14.25
N GLN A 55 0.29 1.00 -14.28
CA GLN A 55 1.32 2.00 -14.58
C GLN A 55 2.37 2.07 -13.46
N GLU A 56 1.91 1.93 -12.22
CA GLU A 56 2.73 1.84 -11.02
C GLU A 56 2.05 0.86 -10.06
N PHE A 57 2.84 0.01 -9.40
CA PHE A 57 2.34 -0.94 -8.42
C PHE A 57 3.26 -1.02 -7.20
N TYR A 58 2.68 -0.79 -6.03
CA TYR A 58 3.35 -0.85 -4.75
C TYR A 58 2.76 -1.99 -3.93
N ILE A 59 3.49 -3.12 -3.87
CA ILE A 59 3.06 -4.30 -3.11
C ILE A 59 2.91 -3.93 -1.63
N GLY A 60 1.75 -4.24 -1.06
CA GLY A 60 1.44 -4.05 0.34
C GLY A 60 2.41 -4.82 1.25
N GLY A 61 2.85 -4.18 2.33
CA GLY A 61 3.76 -4.80 3.32
C GLY A 61 5.24 -4.73 2.95
N HIS A 62 5.59 -4.11 1.82
CA HIS A 62 6.97 -3.82 1.43
C HIS A 62 7.25 -2.31 1.52
N ASN A 63 8.54 -1.98 1.64
CA ASN A 63 9.03 -0.62 1.53
C ASN A 63 9.44 -0.35 0.07
N HIS A 64 9.10 0.83 -0.43
CA HIS A 64 9.38 1.25 -1.80
C HIS A 64 10.17 2.55 -1.79
N ILE A 65 11.02 2.78 -2.78
CA ILE A 65 11.69 4.07 -2.94
C ILE A 65 10.90 4.89 -3.94
N VAL A 66 10.50 6.10 -3.56
CA VAL A 66 9.76 7.02 -4.41
C VAL A 66 10.37 8.41 -4.34
N ASN A 67 10.24 9.17 -5.42
CA ASN A 67 10.67 10.56 -5.45
C ASN A 67 9.57 11.51 -4.91
N ASP A 68 9.95 12.76 -4.69
CA ASP A 68 9.05 13.83 -4.21
C ASP A 68 7.78 14.02 -5.05
N VAL A 69 7.87 13.88 -6.38
CA VAL A 69 6.71 14.00 -7.28
C VAL A 69 5.70 12.88 -7.05
N THR A 70 6.20 11.65 -6.92
CA THR A 70 5.38 10.45 -6.69
C THR A 70 4.76 10.47 -5.30
N LYS A 71 5.51 10.92 -4.30
CA LYS A 71 5.01 11.17 -2.94
C LYS A 71 3.80 12.10 -2.97
N ALA A 72 3.92 13.26 -3.60
CA ALA A 72 2.83 14.23 -3.71
C ALA A 72 1.61 13.63 -4.44
N ALA A 73 1.85 12.87 -5.51
CA ALA A 73 0.79 12.21 -6.27
C ALA A 73 0.05 11.12 -5.46
N LEU A 74 0.78 10.34 -4.64
CA LEU A 74 0.20 9.31 -3.77
C LEU A 74 -0.67 9.92 -2.65
N ILE A 75 -0.23 11.04 -2.06
CA ILE A 75 -1.02 11.77 -1.05
C ILE A 75 -2.27 12.38 -1.70
N ALA A 76 -2.12 12.98 -2.88
CA ALA A 76 -3.26 13.55 -3.63
C ALA A 76 -4.25 12.49 -4.13
N GLY A 77 -3.81 11.24 -4.29
CA GLY A 77 -4.66 10.12 -4.70
C GLY A 77 -5.67 9.66 -3.65
N ASP A 78 -5.59 10.15 -2.41
CA ASP A 78 -6.52 9.87 -1.30
C ASP A 78 -6.78 8.35 -1.05
N VAL A 79 -5.74 7.54 -1.25
CA VAL A 79 -5.78 6.09 -1.07
C VAL A 79 -5.29 5.64 0.32
N GLY A 80 -5.53 6.47 1.34
CA GLY A 80 -5.07 6.20 2.71
C GLY A 80 -3.54 6.37 2.90
N VAL A 81 -2.90 7.09 1.99
CA VAL A 81 -1.48 7.46 2.06
C VAL A 81 -1.36 8.89 2.56
N THR A 82 -0.54 9.09 3.58
CA THR A 82 -0.28 10.40 4.21
C THR A 82 1.21 10.64 4.33
N GLU A 83 1.62 11.82 4.81
CA GLU A 83 3.01 12.12 5.14
C GLU A 83 3.68 11.09 6.08
N ALA A 84 2.90 10.47 6.97
CA ALA A 84 3.42 9.45 7.89
C ALA A 84 3.88 8.16 7.18
N ASN A 85 3.50 7.97 5.93
CA ASN A 85 3.92 6.82 5.12
C ASN A 85 5.30 7.00 4.49
N PHE A 86 5.93 8.17 4.61
CA PHE A 86 7.20 8.48 3.96
C PHE A 86 8.30 8.80 4.97
N THR A 87 9.50 8.30 4.70
CA THR A 87 10.72 8.64 5.46
C THR A 87 11.78 9.13 4.48
N ALA A 88 12.33 10.33 4.68
CA ALA A 88 13.36 10.88 3.80
C ALA A 88 14.65 10.05 3.84
N ILE A 89 15.32 9.94 2.69
CA ILE A 89 16.62 9.29 2.52
C ILE A 89 17.73 10.34 2.52
#